data_AF-A0A1F3JSS0-F1
#
_entry.id   AF-A0A1F3JSS0-F1
#
_cell.length_a   1.000
_cell.length_b   1.000
_cell.length_c   1.000
_cell.angle_alpha   90.00
_cell.angle_beta   90.00
_cell.angle_gamma   90.00
#
_symmetry.space_group_name_H-M   'P 1'
#
loop_
_entity.id
_entity.type
_entity.pdbx_description
1 polymer ?
#
loop_
_entity_poly.entity_id
_entity_poly.type
_entity_poly.pdbx_seq_one_letter_code
_entity_poly.pdbx_strand_id
1 'polypeptide(L)'
;MQKHFFILAGILISLQTFARIGQNTDYWLISESDYIMRNLNGKDVTLRRHIVVPFMDKNFKTIFETNDQEALLAKFTFMLKKNKTRWMEKYLANCDTTLHINNLIKGLYYFSQKNYSQSLFYLNRFEDKRYNFLKQLLIADCFFELLADKKDYRLIINYYQSALDMTASETYKELIHNRIKYIKYL
;
A
#
# COMPACT_ATOMS: atom_id res chain seq x y z
N MET A 1 -25.68 -56.71 2.59
CA MET A 1 -24.83 -56.05 1.56
C MET A 1 -25.40 -54.68 1.27
N GLN A 2 -24.97 -53.67 2.02
CA GLN A 2 -25.32 -52.27 1.78
C GLN A 2 -24.06 -51.53 1.36
N LYS A 3 -24.01 -51.16 0.08
CA LYS A 3 -23.23 -50.02 -0.40
C LYS A 3 -24.24 -49.19 -1.15
N HIS A 4 -24.40 -47.92 -0.81
CA HIS A 4 -24.71 -46.80 -1.71
C HIS A 4 -24.44 -45.54 -0.88
N PHE A 5 -23.15 -45.20 -0.78
CA PHE A 5 -22.66 -43.88 -0.41
C PHE A 5 -22.99 -42.95 -1.58
N PHE A 6 -23.91 -42.01 -1.41
CA PHE A 6 -24.04 -40.89 -2.34
C PHE A 6 -23.31 -39.67 -1.78
N ILE A 7 -22.44 -39.17 -2.65
CA ILE A 7 -21.42 -38.16 -2.47
C ILE A 7 -22.07 -36.79 -2.26
N LEU A 8 -21.94 -36.24 -1.06
CA LEU A 8 -22.07 -34.79 -0.81
C LEU A 8 -20.69 -34.15 -1.05
N ALA A 9 -20.35 -33.95 -2.33
CA ALA A 9 -19.35 -32.97 -2.75
C ALA A 9 -20.17 -31.76 -3.23
N GLY A 10 -20.11 -30.61 -2.57
CA GLY A 10 -18.88 -29.83 -2.45
C GLY A 10 -18.92 -28.73 -3.51
N ILE A 11 -19.94 -27.87 -3.44
CA ILE A 11 -19.99 -26.62 -4.21
C ILE A 11 -20.16 -25.48 -3.19
N LEU A 12 -19.11 -25.29 -2.39
CA LEU A 12 -18.82 -23.97 -1.82
C LEU A 12 -18.31 -23.12 -3.00
N ILE A 13 -19.24 -22.49 -3.71
CA ILE A 13 -18.88 -21.38 -4.59
C ILE A 13 -18.39 -20.28 -3.66
N SER A 14 -17.07 -20.21 -3.50
CA SER A 14 -16.42 -19.03 -2.99
C SER A 14 -16.77 -17.91 -3.97
N LEU A 15 -17.67 -17.03 -3.55
CA LEU A 15 -17.81 -15.69 -4.11
C LEU A 15 -16.50 -14.95 -3.78
N GLN A 16 -15.43 -15.24 -4.53
CA GLN A 16 -14.31 -14.34 -4.64
C GLN A 16 -14.82 -13.14 -5.42
N THR A 17 -15.38 -12.18 -4.71
CA THR A 17 -15.54 -10.83 -5.22
C THR A 17 -14.18 -10.41 -5.76
N PHE A 18 -14.07 -10.29 -7.08
CA PHE A 18 -12.90 -9.74 -7.74
C PHE A 18 -12.77 -8.28 -7.29
N ALA A 19 -12.19 -8.05 -6.11
CA ALA A 19 -11.78 -6.74 -5.68
C ALA A 19 -10.83 -6.23 -6.76
N ARG A 20 -11.23 -5.14 -7.44
CA ARG A 20 -10.37 -4.48 -8.42
C ARG A 20 -9.09 -4.10 -7.69
N ILE A 21 -7.97 -4.66 -8.12
CA ILE A 21 -6.64 -4.33 -7.61
C ILE A 21 -6.47 -2.80 -7.67
N GLY A 22 -6.16 -2.13 -6.56
CA GLY A 22 -6.10 -0.66 -6.52
C GLY A 22 -7.42 0.09 -6.28
N GLN A 23 -8.57 -0.59 -6.21
CA GLN A 23 -9.68 -0.16 -5.34
C GLN A 23 -9.43 -0.71 -3.94
N ASN A 24 -8.36 -0.23 -3.32
CA ASN A 24 -8.22 -0.35 -1.88
C ASN A 24 -9.29 0.60 -1.32
N THR A 25 -10.48 0.09 -1.03
CA THR A 25 -11.65 0.88 -0.57
C THR A 25 -11.28 1.88 0.51
N ASP A 26 -10.29 1.51 1.30
CA ASP A 26 -9.84 2.25 2.46
C ASP A 26 -8.55 3.04 2.23
N TYR A 27 -7.86 2.91 1.08
CA TYR A 27 -6.60 3.62 0.80
C TYR A 27 -6.54 4.32 -0.55
N TRP A 28 -6.09 5.58 -0.54
CA TRP A 28 -6.04 6.43 -1.73
C TRP A 28 -4.59 6.75 -2.11
N LEU A 29 -4.14 6.24 -3.25
CA LEU A 29 -2.80 6.49 -3.77
C LEU A 29 -2.72 7.86 -4.47
N ILE A 30 -1.80 8.73 -4.01
CA ILE A 30 -1.68 10.11 -4.46
C ILE A 30 -0.21 10.55 -4.48
N SER A 31 0.18 11.44 -5.40
CA SER A 31 1.51 12.04 -5.35
C SER A 31 1.58 13.08 -4.25
N GLU A 32 2.77 13.36 -3.73
CA GLU A 32 2.98 14.39 -2.72
C GLU A 32 2.48 15.77 -3.17
N SER A 33 2.81 16.16 -4.40
CA SER A 33 2.32 17.41 -4.99
C SER A 33 0.79 17.50 -5.04
N ASP A 34 0.11 16.44 -5.49
CA ASP A 34 -1.34 16.38 -5.55
C ASP A 34 -1.96 16.39 -4.13
N TYR A 35 -1.30 15.77 -3.14
CA TYR A 35 -1.73 15.76 -1.74
C TYR A 35 -1.65 17.14 -1.10
N ILE A 36 -0.51 17.82 -1.23
CA ILE A 36 -0.29 19.19 -0.74
C ILE A 36 -1.34 20.13 -1.34
N MET A 37 -1.57 20.06 -2.65
CA MET A 37 -2.58 20.88 -3.32
C MET A 37 -4.00 20.62 -2.80
N ARG A 38 -4.36 19.36 -2.50
CA ARG A 38 -5.66 19.06 -1.91
C ARG A 38 -5.81 19.64 -0.51
N ASN A 39 -4.74 19.55 0.29
CA ASN A 39 -4.72 20.05 1.65
C ASN A 39 -4.87 21.58 1.70
N LEU A 40 -4.09 22.30 0.89
CA LEU A 40 -4.18 23.76 0.75
C LEU A 40 -5.56 24.25 0.31
N ASN A 41 -6.28 23.43 -0.47
CA ASN A 41 -7.63 23.74 -0.95
C ASN A 41 -8.73 23.30 0.04
N GLY A 42 -8.40 22.88 1.26
CA GLY A 42 -9.37 22.43 2.27
C GLY A 42 -10.17 21.19 1.86
N LYS A 43 -9.68 20.41 0.89
CA LYS A 43 -10.42 19.26 0.33
C LYS A 43 -10.21 18.01 1.18
N ASP A 44 -11.18 17.74 2.06
CA ASP A 44 -11.48 16.46 2.71
C ASP A 44 -10.34 15.42 2.66
N VAL A 45 -9.28 15.74 3.40
CA VAL A 45 -8.12 14.87 3.67
C VAL A 45 -8.33 14.09 4.97
N THR A 46 -9.20 14.60 5.84
CA THR A 46 -9.52 14.06 7.16
C THR A 46 -10.25 12.72 7.03
N LEU A 47 -9.94 11.77 7.91
CA LEU A 47 -10.55 10.44 7.94
C LEU A 47 -10.39 9.63 6.64
N ARG A 48 -9.41 10.00 5.80
CA ARG A 48 -9.00 9.19 4.66
C ARG A 48 -7.54 8.78 4.82
N ARG A 49 -7.26 7.57 4.37
CA ARG A 49 -5.96 6.94 4.49
C ARG A 49 -5.22 7.07 3.15
N HIS A 50 -4.48 8.15 2.96
CA HIS A 50 -3.71 8.35 1.73
C HIS A 50 -2.35 7.66 1.77
N ILE A 51 -2.01 6.93 0.71
CA ILE A 51 -0.63 6.51 0.45
C ILE A 51 -0.03 7.62 -0.40
N VAL A 52 0.80 8.45 0.22
CA VAL A 52 1.46 9.57 -0.44
C VAL A 52 2.82 9.10 -0.95
N VAL A 53 3.01 9.14 -2.26
CA VAL A 53 4.29 8.76 -2.91
C VAL A 53 4.97 10.01 -3.48
N PRO A 54 6.31 10.05 -3.59
CA PRO A 54 7.01 11.28 -4.01
C PRO A 54 6.56 11.77 -5.40
N PHE A 55 6.48 10.86 -6.36
CA PHE A 55 6.11 11.18 -7.74
C PHE A 55 5.30 10.06 -8.39
N MET A 56 4.52 10.41 -9.41
CA MET A 56 3.81 9.47 -10.28
C MET A 56 4.04 9.87 -11.73
N ASP A 57 4.48 8.92 -12.54
CA ASP A 57 4.68 9.15 -13.97
C ASP A 57 3.33 9.09 -14.71
N LYS A 58 2.72 10.26 -14.91
CA LYS A 58 1.46 10.40 -15.65
C LYS A 58 1.62 10.15 -17.16
N ASN A 59 2.86 10.16 -17.67
CA ASN A 59 3.20 9.93 -19.08
C ASN A 59 3.67 8.49 -19.36
N PHE A 60 3.32 7.56 -18.46
CA PHE A 60 3.66 6.14 -18.55
C PHE A 60 3.46 5.55 -19.96
N LYS A 61 4.55 5.04 -20.53
CA LYS A 61 4.54 4.16 -21.72
C LYS A 61 4.83 2.71 -21.34
N THR A 62 5.98 2.49 -20.71
CA THR A 62 6.41 1.18 -20.20
C THR A 62 7.32 1.36 -18.99
N ILE A 63 7.34 0.38 -18.09
CA ILE A 63 8.23 0.34 -16.93
C ILE A 63 9.60 -0.26 -17.26
N PHE A 64 9.71 -1.07 -18.32
CA PHE A 64 10.93 -1.81 -18.67
C PHE A 64 12.01 -0.99 -19.41
N GLU A 65 11.78 0.30 -19.63
CA GLU A 65 12.72 1.17 -20.36
C GLU A 65 13.78 1.83 -19.47
N THR A 66 13.78 1.58 -18.16
CA THR A 66 14.68 2.24 -17.22
C THR A 66 15.04 1.35 -16.05
N ASN A 67 16.27 1.50 -15.54
CA ASN A 67 16.73 0.95 -14.26
C ASN A 67 16.85 2.03 -13.18
N ASP A 68 16.47 3.27 -13.51
CA ASP A 68 16.41 4.35 -12.53
C ASP A 68 15.33 4.04 -11.48
N GLN A 69 15.75 3.91 -10.22
CA GLN A 69 14.89 3.44 -9.15
C GLN A 69 13.74 4.40 -8.83
N GLU A 70 13.96 5.72 -8.96
CA GLU A 70 12.93 6.73 -8.77
C GLU A 70 11.86 6.65 -9.86
N ALA A 71 12.29 6.57 -11.13
CA ALA A 71 11.41 6.40 -12.27
C ALA A 71 10.62 5.08 -12.20
N LEU A 72 11.26 3.98 -11.77
CA LEU A 72 10.58 2.70 -11.55
C LEU A 72 9.45 2.83 -10.53
N LEU A 73 9.70 3.44 -9.37
CA LEU A 73 8.67 3.66 -8.35
C LEU A 73 7.55 4.56 -8.89
N ALA A 74 7.89 5.65 -9.57
CA ALA A 74 6.90 6.59 -10.12
C ALA A 74 5.99 5.95 -11.17
N LYS A 75 6.55 5.10 -12.04
CA LYS A 75 5.80 4.34 -13.04
C LYS A 75 4.95 3.26 -12.39
N PHE A 76 5.50 2.53 -11.42
CA PHE A 76 4.78 1.47 -10.72
C PHE A 76 3.59 2.03 -9.93
N THR A 77 3.77 3.12 -9.20
CA THR A 77 2.69 3.76 -8.43
C THR A 77 1.60 4.33 -9.35
N PHE A 78 1.95 4.83 -10.55
CA PHE A 78 0.96 5.17 -11.56
C PHE A 78 0.17 3.96 -12.06
N MET A 79 0.86 2.85 -12.38
CA MET A 79 0.21 1.59 -12.75
C MET A 79 -0.75 1.11 -11.66
N LEU A 80 -0.33 1.20 -10.40
CA LEU A 80 -1.13 0.83 -9.24
C LEU A 80 -2.38 1.69 -9.11
N LYS A 81 -2.24 3.02 -9.21
CA LYS A 81 -3.36 3.98 -9.20
C LYS A 81 -4.36 3.74 -10.32
N LYS A 82 -3.89 3.28 -11.48
CA LYS A 82 -4.71 3.00 -12.67
C LYS A 82 -5.18 1.54 -12.75
N ASN A 83 -4.93 0.72 -11.74
CA ASN A 83 -5.24 -0.71 -11.73
C ASN A 83 -4.74 -1.44 -12.99
N LYS A 84 -3.47 -1.23 -13.36
CA LYS A 84 -2.83 -1.89 -14.52
C LYS A 84 -2.26 -3.25 -14.12
N THR A 85 -3.10 -4.13 -13.57
CA THR A 85 -2.70 -5.43 -12.97
C THR A 85 -1.77 -6.25 -13.84
N ARG A 86 -2.15 -6.50 -15.11
CA ARG A 86 -1.32 -7.29 -16.04
C ARG A 86 0.10 -6.73 -16.21
N TRP A 87 0.26 -5.41 -16.19
CA TRP A 87 1.55 -4.76 -16.32
C TRP A 87 2.37 -4.85 -15.03
N MET A 88 1.71 -4.72 -13.87
CA MET A 88 2.36 -4.90 -12.57
C MET A 88 2.86 -6.33 -12.40
N GLU A 89 2.05 -7.34 -12.70
CA GLU A 89 2.43 -8.75 -12.63
C GLU A 89 3.59 -9.07 -13.59
N LYS A 90 3.51 -8.58 -14.84
CA LYS A 90 4.60 -8.74 -15.80
C LYS A 90 5.90 -8.12 -15.28
N TYR A 91 5.83 -6.94 -14.66
CA TYR A 91 7.00 -6.30 -14.08
C TYR A 91 7.58 -7.11 -12.93
N LEU A 92 6.75 -7.51 -11.97
CA LEU A 92 7.18 -8.25 -10.78
C LEU A 92 7.80 -9.62 -11.11
N ALA A 93 7.37 -10.25 -12.21
CA ALA A 93 7.95 -11.50 -12.69
C ALA A 93 9.34 -11.32 -13.31
N ASN A 94 9.69 -10.13 -13.79
CA ASN A 94 10.91 -9.87 -14.56
C ASN A 94 11.80 -8.77 -13.95
N CYS A 95 11.47 -8.25 -12.76
CA CYS A 95 12.20 -7.15 -12.16
C CYS A 95 13.61 -7.59 -11.72
N ASP A 96 14.60 -6.75 -11.98
CA ASP A 96 16.00 -6.98 -11.58
C ASP A 96 16.14 -7.07 -10.06
N THR A 97 16.51 -8.25 -9.54
CA THR A 97 16.60 -8.48 -8.09
C THR A 97 17.71 -7.69 -7.40
N THR A 98 18.64 -7.09 -8.15
CA THR A 98 19.71 -6.24 -7.61
C THR A 98 19.21 -4.84 -7.22
N LEU A 99 18.08 -4.38 -7.77
CA LEU A 99 17.54 -3.06 -7.48
C LEU A 99 16.76 -3.06 -6.16
N HIS A 100 17.28 -2.38 -5.14
CA HIS A 100 16.67 -2.32 -3.81
C HIS A 100 15.23 -1.80 -3.81
N ILE A 101 14.88 -0.86 -4.70
CA ILE A 101 13.51 -0.33 -4.84
C ILE A 101 12.45 -1.40 -5.08
N ASN A 102 12.84 -2.55 -5.62
CA ASN A 102 11.91 -3.64 -5.89
C ASN A 102 11.29 -4.22 -4.61
N ASN A 103 11.96 -4.11 -3.46
CA ASN A 103 11.36 -4.47 -2.18
C ASN A 103 10.24 -3.48 -1.79
N LEU A 104 10.42 -2.18 -1.99
CA LEU A 104 9.36 -1.19 -1.76
C LEU A 104 8.19 -1.39 -2.74
N ILE A 105 8.48 -1.63 -4.02
CA ILE A 105 7.46 -1.88 -5.06
C ILE A 105 6.66 -3.16 -4.74
N LYS A 106 7.32 -4.26 -4.36
CA LYS A 106 6.65 -5.49 -3.94
C LYS A 106 5.80 -5.26 -2.70
N GLY A 107 6.33 -4.52 -1.72
CA GLY A 107 5.57 -4.08 -0.54
C GLY A 107 4.26 -3.39 -0.91
N LEU A 108 4.33 -2.34 -1.74
CA LEU A 108 3.17 -1.60 -2.25
C LEU A 108 2.19 -2.49 -3.02
N TYR A 109 2.69 -3.41 -3.85
CA TYR A 109 1.83 -4.35 -4.57
C TYR A 109 1.05 -5.25 -3.62
N TYR A 110 1.72 -5.95 -2.70
CA TYR A 110 1.05 -6.85 -1.76
C TYR A 110 0.14 -6.09 -0.80
N PHE A 111 0.53 -4.87 -0.40
CA PHE A 111 -0.33 -3.97 0.36
C PHE A 111 -1.67 -3.70 -0.37
N SER A 112 -1.60 -3.44 -1.67
CA SER A 112 -2.80 -3.18 -2.49
C SER A 112 -3.70 -4.42 -2.69
N GLN A 113 -3.13 -5.61 -2.52
CA GLN A 113 -3.86 -6.89 -2.52
C GLN A 113 -4.43 -7.24 -1.14
N LYS A 114 -4.28 -6.37 -0.14
CA LYS A 114 -4.58 -6.67 1.28
C LYS A 114 -3.79 -7.86 1.84
N ASN A 115 -2.66 -8.21 1.22
CA ASN A 115 -1.74 -9.23 1.72
C ASN A 115 -0.68 -8.57 2.60
N TYR A 116 -1.10 -8.14 3.79
CA TYR A 116 -0.27 -7.33 4.69
C TYR A 116 0.95 -8.08 5.23
N SER A 117 0.87 -9.40 5.42
CA SER A 117 2.02 -10.21 5.84
C SER A 117 3.12 -10.24 4.78
N GLN A 118 2.77 -10.43 3.50
CA GLN A 118 3.76 -10.34 2.42
C GLN A 118 4.27 -8.91 2.21
N SER A 119 3.39 -7.92 2.34
CA SER A 119 3.80 -6.51 2.32
C SER A 119 4.91 -6.24 3.36
N LEU A 120 4.69 -6.64 4.62
CA LEU A 120 5.69 -6.51 5.69
C LEU A 120 7.00 -7.25 5.37
N PHE A 121 6.93 -8.45 4.81
CA PHE A 121 8.13 -9.22 4.42
C PHE A 121 9.04 -8.43 3.48
N TYR A 122 8.48 -7.77 2.46
CA TYR A 122 9.27 -6.98 1.52
C TYR A 122 9.65 -5.61 2.07
N LEU A 123 8.75 -4.91 2.76
CA LEU A 123 9.04 -3.60 3.35
C LEU A 123 10.19 -3.67 4.37
N ASN A 124 10.27 -4.73 5.17
CA ASN A 124 11.37 -4.90 6.13
C ASN A 124 12.75 -5.11 5.48
N ARG A 125 12.80 -5.59 4.23
CA ARG A 125 14.04 -5.77 3.44
C ARG A 125 14.43 -4.56 2.60
N PHE A 126 13.65 -3.48 2.68
CA PHE A 126 13.93 -2.26 1.97
C PHE A 126 14.77 -1.31 2.85
N GLU A 127 15.93 -0.89 2.39
CA GLU A 127 16.93 -0.17 3.21
C GLU A 127 17.18 1.28 2.79
N ASP A 128 16.65 1.71 1.64
CA ASP A 128 16.89 3.07 1.16
C ASP A 128 16.16 4.11 2.03
N LYS A 129 16.96 4.95 2.68
CA LYS A 129 16.50 5.96 3.64
C LYS A 129 15.64 7.05 3.01
N ARG A 130 15.77 7.30 1.70
CA ARG A 130 14.99 8.33 0.99
C ARG A 130 13.48 8.12 1.12
N TYR A 131 13.04 6.86 1.22
CA TYR A 131 11.62 6.51 1.34
C TYR A 131 11.28 5.91 2.71
N ASN A 132 12.11 6.15 3.73
CA ASN A 132 11.90 5.55 5.04
C ASN A 132 10.57 6.00 5.66
N PHE A 133 10.17 7.26 5.48
CA PHE A 133 8.87 7.75 5.93
C PHE A 133 7.71 6.92 5.33
N LEU A 134 7.69 6.77 3.99
CA LEU A 134 6.68 5.96 3.30
C LEU A 134 6.70 4.50 3.77
N LYS A 135 7.90 3.92 3.91
CA LYS A 135 8.08 2.56 4.45
C LYS A 135 7.45 2.42 5.84
N GLN A 136 7.80 3.28 6.79
CA GLN A 136 7.30 3.19 8.17
C GLN A 136 5.79 3.39 8.24
N LEU A 137 5.25 4.31 7.45
CA LEU A 137 3.81 4.53 7.36
C LEU A 137 3.08 3.27 6.87
N LEU A 138 3.59 2.63 5.81
CA LEU A 138 3.02 1.38 5.29
C LEU A 138 3.16 0.21 6.26
N ILE A 139 4.25 0.14 7.04
CA ILE A 139 4.44 -0.87 8.08
C ILE A 139 3.40 -0.67 9.19
N ALA A 140 3.22 0.56 9.69
CA ALA A 140 2.21 0.88 10.69
C ALA A 140 0.79 0.51 10.20
N ASP A 141 0.50 0.85 8.94
CA ASP A 141 -0.75 0.48 8.27
C ASP A 141 -0.93 -1.05 8.18
N CYS A 142 0.12 -1.81 7.83
CA CYS A 142 0.05 -3.27 7.80
C CYS A 142 -0.24 -3.85 9.19
N PHE A 143 0.44 -3.37 10.23
CA PHE A 143 0.20 -3.83 11.60
C PHE A 143 -1.23 -3.52 12.06
N PHE A 144 -1.75 -2.34 11.73
CA PHE A 144 -3.14 -1.99 12.00
C PHE A 144 -4.10 -2.97 11.32
N GLU A 145 -3.88 -3.25 10.04
CA GLU A 145 -4.76 -4.14 9.27
C GLU A 145 -4.68 -5.60 9.74
N LEU A 146 -3.56 -6.02 10.32
CA LEU A 146 -3.38 -7.35 10.90
C LEU A 146 -3.92 -7.49 12.33
N LEU A 147 -4.35 -6.41 12.99
CA LEU A 147 -5.01 -6.52 14.30
C LEU A 147 -6.29 -7.34 14.19
N ALA A 148 -6.45 -8.31 15.09
CA ALA A 148 -7.66 -9.12 15.24
C ALA A 148 -8.85 -8.26 15.72
N ASP A 149 -8.63 -7.40 16.73
CA ASP A 149 -9.57 -6.36 17.15
C ASP A 149 -8.98 -4.98 16.84
N LYS A 150 -9.70 -4.19 16.02
CA LYS A 150 -9.28 -2.84 15.65
C LYS A 150 -9.28 -1.87 16.83
N LYS A 151 -9.97 -2.19 17.94
CA LYS A 151 -9.97 -1.38 19.17
C LYS A 151 -8.62 -1.42 19.91
N ASP A 152 -7.79 -2.44 19.66
CA ASP A 152 -6.47 -2.59 20.27
C ASP A 152 -5.38 -1.76 19.57
N TYR A 153 -5.74 -0.61 19.01
CA TYR A 153 -4.87 0.23 18.20
C TYR A 153 -3.77 0.98 18.98
N ARG A 154 -3.69 0.84 20.31
CA ARG A 154 -2.73 1.59 21.13
C ARG A 154 -1.28 1.36 20.69
N LEU A 155 -0.92 0.11 20.40
CA LEU A 155 0.42 -0.22 19.89
C LEU A 155 0.66 0.37 18.49
N ILE A 156 -0.39 0.48 17.68
CA ILE A 156 -0.33 1.05 16.33
C ILE A 156 0.00 2.55 16.38
N ILE A 157 -0.56 3.28 17.37
CA ILE A 157 -0.22 4.69 17.57
C ILE A 157 1.28 4.88 17.79
N ASN A 158 1.96 3.95 18.49
CA ASN A 158 3.40 4.03 18.70
C ASN A 158 4.18 3.92 17.37
N TYR A 159 3.75 3.06 16.45
CA TYR A 159 4.35 2.98 15.12
C TYR A 159 4.15 4.27 14.32
N TYR A 160 2.97 4.90 14.40
CA TYR A 160 2.74 6.21 13.79
C TYR A 160 3.57 7.32 14.43
N GLN A 161 3.75 7.27 15.75
CA GLN A 161 4.62 8.22 16.46
C GLN A 161 6.07 8.08 16.00
N SER A 162 6.58 6.86 15.83
CA SER A 162 7.92 6.65 15.27
C SER A 162 8.07 7.23 13.86
N ALA A 163 7.03 7.14 13.01
CA ALA A 163 7.05 7.79 11.70
C ALA A 163 6.99 9.32 11.80
N LEU A 164 6.32 9.86 12.82
CA LEU A 164 6.21 11.30 13.09
C LEU A 164 7.55 11.88 13.49
N ASP A 165 8.28 11.17 14.37
CA ASP A 165 9.59 11.58 14.87
C ASP A 165 10.67 11.58 13.77
N MET A 166 10.41 10.91 12.64
CA MET A 166 11.31 10.83 11.49
C MET A 166 11.14 11.96 10.47
N THR A 167 10.17 12.86 10.64
CA THR A 167 9.89 13.91 9.64
C THR A 167 9.77 15.31 10.22
N ALA A 168 10.44 16.27 9.56
CA ALA A 168 10.24 17.70 9.80
C ALA A 168 9.12 18.29 8.93
N SER A 169 8.58 17.54 7.97
CA SER A 169 7.58 18.03 7.01
C SER A 169 6.20 18.13 7.66
N GLU A 170 5.64 19.34 7.73
CA GLU A 170 4.28 19.56 8.24
C GLU A 170 3.23 18.77 7.46
N THR A 171 3.40 18.64 6.14
CA THR A 171 2.55 17.80 5.28
C THR A 171 2.50 16.35 5.77
N TYR A 172 3.66 15.80 6.13
CA TYR A 172 3.77 14.41 6.58
C TYR A 172 3.29 14.23 8.02
N LYS A 173 3.50 15.23 8.89
CA LYS A 173 2.90 15.26 10.23
C LYS A 173 1.38 15.25 10.16
N GLU A 174 0.80 16.07 9.28
CA GLU A 174 -0.64 16.10 9.08
C GLU A 174 -1.18 14.78 8.54
N LEU A 175 -0.49 14.15 7.59
CA LEU A 175 -0.85 12.83 7.09
C LEU A 175 -0.94 11.82 8.25
N ILE A 176 0.04 11.80 9.16
CA ILE A 176 0.04 10.93 10.34
C ILE A 176 -1.10 11.28 11.29
N HIS A 177 -1.33 12.56 11.59
CA HIS A 177 -2.45 12.98 12.43
C HIS A 177 -3.79 12.51 11.86
N ASN A 178 -3.96 12.56 10.54
CA ASN A 178 -5.16 12.05 9.86
C ASN A 178 -5.28 10.53 9.97
N ARG A 179 -4.18 9.77 9.90
CA ARG A 179 -4.18 8.31 10.18
C ARG A 179 -4.62 8.01 11.61
N ILE A 180 -4.06 8.71 12.60
CA ILE A 180 -4.39 8.52 14.01
C ILE A 180 -5.86 8.86 14.26
N LYS A 181 -6.36 9.96 13.71
CA LYS A 181 -7.79 10.31 13.79
C LYS A 181 -8.66 9.21 13.20
N TYR A 182 -8.37 8.75 11.98
CA TYR A 182 -9.13 7.69 11.33
C TYR A 182 -9.26 6.44 12.20
N ILE A 183 -8.16 6.00 12.80
CA ILE A 183 -8.13 4.79 13.64
C ILE A 183 -8.90 4.99 14.96
N LYS A 184 -8.81 6.18 15.57
CA LYS A 184 -9.52 6.48 16.82
C LYS A 184 -11.04 6.54 16.67
N TYR A 185 -11.53 6.86 15.46
CA TYR A 185 -12.95 7.06 15.16
C TYR A 185 -13.55 5.97 14.27
N LEU A 186 -12.84 4.84 14.13
CA LEU A 186 -13.29 3.63 13.44
C LEU A 186 -14.15 2.78 14.38
#